data_AF-A0A931F876-F1
#
_entry.id   AF-A0A931F876-F1
#
_cell.length_a   1.000
_cell.length_b   1.000
_cell.length_c   1.000
_cell.angle_alpha   90.00
_cell.angle_beta   90.00
_cell.angle_gamma   90.00
#
_symmetry.space_group_name_H-M   'P 1'
#
loop_
_entity.id
_entity.type
_entity.pdbx_description
1 polymer ?
#
loop_
_entity_poly.entity_id
_entity_poly.type
_entity_poly.pdbx_seq_one_letter_code
_entity_poly.pdbx_strand_id
1 'polypeptide(L)'
;MSIFKSQKFQPVLLIITIITIIGFNILDNSQALAEEIDRIQLREDFQQLLYDYDSSELQEVFTSEYLEKLKVDGPEDLIDRQEYITIEEAIADTEFLFKTLKYGYAGYQFFGGDQKFNTAETNIIQNLEAEGTPEEKIKVDKLDSFINSELAYIKDNHFRVGEIMQGVDYRLFYNEGLKFNREITDAGEINYIEKESGHEFQRLAGYELEESIWPFIDRDGNKHYHPGLLLETTEKEQTAIAREIQLKSDQEYTEEISLTKIQQQENESQLGSPEKDEIYKKTEINGIPAIKIRSLHPLDSNQEA
;
A
#
# COMPACT_ATOMS: atom_id res chain seq x y z
N MET A 1 6.09 20.50 -48.92
CA MET A 1 6.43 20.90 -47.54
C MET A 1 5.19 20.68 -46.67
N SER A 2 4.99 19.44 -46.23
CA SER A 2 3.92 19.02 -45.31
C SER A 2 4.29 17.62 -44.86
N ILE A 3 4.94 17.53 -43.70
CA ILE A 3 5.19 16.27 -42.98
C ILE A 3 5.09 16.62 -41.49
N PHE A 4 3.87 16.65 -40.97
CA PHE A 4 3.64 16.39 -39.55
C PHE A 4 2.84 15.09 -39.51
N LYS A 5 3.57 13.97 -39.39
CA LYS A 5 2.96 12.73 -38.92
C LYS A 5 2.89 12.86 -37.41
N SER A 6 1.67 12.81 -36.87
CA SER A 6 1.42 12.72 -35.43
C SER A 6 2.12 11.47 -34.88
N GLN A 7 3.17 11.65 -34.09
CA GLN A 7 3.74 10.59 -33.26
C GLN A 7 2.77 10.34 -32.10
N LYS A 8 2.36 9.09 -31.93
CA LYS A 8 1.60 8.63 -30.77
C LYS A 8 2.58 8.52 -29.60
N PHE A 9 2.40 9.35 -28.58
CA PHE A 9 3.03 9.18 -27.27
C PHE A 9 2.42 7.95 -26.57
N GLN A 10 3.23 7.14 -25.89
CA GLN A 10 2.75 5.96 -25.15
C GLN A 10 2.99 6.15 -23.65
N PRO A 11 2.00 5.83 -22.80
CA PRO A 11 2.12 6.02 -21.37
C PRO A 11 3.04 4.96 -20.73
N VAL A 12 4.00 5.41 -19.91
CA VAL A 12 4.73 4.56 -18.98
C VAL A 12 3.77 4.06 -17.89
N LEU A 13 3.76 2.75 -17.66
CA LEU A 13 2.83 2.06 -16.76
C LEU A 13 3.04 2.48 -15.30
N LEU A 14 2.05 3.16 -14.72
CA LEU A 14 1.95 3.43 -13.28
C LEU A 14 0.61 2.90 -12.77
N ILE A 15 0.62 1.78 -12.04
CA ILE A 15 -0.58 1.26 -11.38
C ILE A 15 -0.55 1.77 -9.94
N ILE A 16 -1.38 2.76 -9.60
CA ILE A 16 -1.61 3.21 -8.21
C ILE A 16 -2.96 2.68 -7.75
N THR A 17 -2.96 1.75 -6.81
CA THR A 17 -4.20 1.30 -6.15
C THR A 17 -4.43 2.12 -4.88
N ILE A 18 -5.35 3.08 -4.93
CA ILE A 18 -5.73 3.89 -3.76
C ILE A 18 -6.77 3.10 -2.95
N ILE A 19 -6.34 2.48 -1.84
CA ILE A 19 -7.26 1.97 -0.83
C ILE A 19 -7.53 3.09 0.18
N THR A 20 -8.70 3.70 0.10
CA THR A 20 -9.25 4.46 1.22
C THR A 20 -9.71 3.46 2.28
N ILE A 21 -8.87 3.20 3.29
CA ILE A 21 -9.32 2.53 4.51
C ILE A 21 -10.14 3.55 5.31
N ILE A 22 -11.43 3.66 4.97
CA ILE A 22 -12.41 4.16 5.92
C ILE A 22 -12.83 2.95 6.74
N GLY A 23 -12.26 2.85 7.95
CA GLY A 23 -12.66 1.84 8.92
C GLY A 23 -14.13 1.99 9.25
N PHE A 24 -14.93 0.96 8.98
CA PHE A 24 -16.25 0.78 9.58
C PHE A 24 -16.62 -0.71 9.60
N ASN A 25 -16.13 -1.40 10.63
CA ASN A 25 -16.83 -2.50 11.30
C ASN A 25 -16.39 -2.57 12.79
N ILE A 26 -16.22 -1.39 13.39
CA ILE A 26 -16.01 -1.23 14.84
C ILE A 26 -17.09 -0.25 15.30
N LEU A 27 -18.35 -0.67 15.33
CA LEU A 27 -19.43 0.17 15.85
C LEU A 27 -20.13 -0.40 17.08
N ASP A 28 -19.97 -1.70 17.38
CA ASP A 28 -20.54 -2.26 18.62
C ASP A 28 -19.52 -2.41 19.77
N ASN A 29 -18.22 -2.23 19.50
CA ASN A 29 -17.17 -2.30 20.54
C ASN A 29 -16.36 -1.00 20.69
N SER A 30 -16.79 0.09 20.03
CA SER A 30 -16.04 1.36 19.97
C SER A 30 -16.12 2.19 21.25
N GLN A 31 -16.96 1.84 22.23
CA GLN A 31 -17.00 2.61 23.47
C GLN A 31 -15.77 2.38 24.36
N ALA A 32 -15.17 1.19 24.33
CA ALA A 32 -13.95 0.91 25.11
C ALA A 32 -12.66 1.40 24.44
N LEU A 33 -12.63 1.55 23.11
CA LEU A 33 -11.46 2.06 22.37
C LEU A 33 -11.44 3.60 22.25
N ALA A 34 -12.61 4.24 22.43
CA ALA A 34 -12.76 5.69 22.25
C ALA A 34 -12.32 6.53 23.45
N GLU A 35 -11.98 5.91 24.59
CA GLU A 35 -11.57 6.65 25.80
C GLU A 35 -10.13 7.16 25.76
N GLU A 36 -9.29 6.73 24.80
CA GLU A 36 -7.84 7.03 24.82
C GLU A 36 -7.30 7.73 23.56
N ILE A 37 -8.10 7.89 22.50
CA ILE A 37 -7.63 8.53 21.26
C ILE A 37 -8.11 9.98 21.22
N ASP A 38 -7.18 10.92 21.41
CA ASP A 38 -7.41 12.34 21.11
C ASP A 38 -7.62 12.50 19.60
N ARG A 39 -8.89 12.54 19.19
CA ARG A 39 -9.29 12.67 17.79
C ARG A 39 -8.80 13.96 17.15
N ILE A 40 -8.52 15.00 17.94
CA ILE A 40 -7.99 16.27 17.44
C ILE A 40 -6.53 16.06 17.07
N GLN A 41 -5.73 15.52 17.98
CA GLN A 41 -4.32 15.21 17.72
C GLN A 41 -4.18 14.26 16.53
N LEU A 42 -4.97 13.18 16.47
CA LEU A 42 -4.94 12.23 15.36
C LEU A 42 -5.24 12.91 14.01
N ARG A 43 -6.18 13.85 13.99
CA ARG A 43 -6.50 14.61 12.78
C ARG A 43 -5.35 15.52 12.38
N GLU A 44 -4.75 16.22 13.34
CA GLU A 44 -3.60 17.11 13.09
C GLU A 44 -2.40 16.32 12.59
N ASP A 45 -2.10 15.17 13.20
CA ASP A 45 -1.03 14.28 12.77
C ASP A 45 -1.29 13.75 11.35
N PHE A 46 -2.52 13.33 11.06
CA PHE A 46 -2.89 12.86 9.71
C PHE A 46 -2.80 13.97 8.67
N GLN A 47 -3.20 15.20 9.00
CA GLN A 47 -3.11 16.34 8.08
C GLN A 47 -1.66 16.64 7.67
N GLN A 48 -0.69 16.46 8.56
CA GLN A 48 0.73 16.61 8.23
C GLN A 48 1.24 15.59 7.20
N LEU A 49 0.52 14.48 7.03
CA LEU A 49 0.84 13.45 6.03
C LEU A 49 0.21 13.72 4.66
N LEU A 50 -0.69 14.70 4.56
CA LEU A 50 -1.33 15.08 3.30
C LEU A 50 -0.56 16.22 2.64
N TYR A 51 -0.42 16.14 1.33
CA TYR A 51 0.16 17.25 0.57
C TYR A 51 -0.86 18.40 0.52
N ASP A 52 -0.40 19.62 0.81
CA ASP A 52 -1.24 20.82 0.75
C ASP A 52 -1.24 21.35 -0.68
N TYR A 53 -2.31 21.04 -1.41
CA TYR A 53 -2.46 21.45 -2.81
C TYR A 53 -2.97 22.88 -2.90
N ASP A 54 -2.25 23.73 -3.63
CA ASP A 54 -2.81 25.00 -4.07
C ASP A 54 -3.85 24.75 -5.17
N SER A 55 -5.10 25.11 -4.88
CA SER A 55 -6.22 25.00 -5.81
C SER A 55 -6.00 25.70 -7.16
N SER A 56 -5.15 26.73 -7.21
CA SER A 56 -4.76 27.42 -8.44
C SER A 56 -3.79 26.59 -9.29
N GLU A 57 -2.83 25.91 -8.65
CA GLU A 57 -1.92 24.96 -9.32
C GLU A 57 -2.70 23.81 -9.98
N LEU A 58 -3.73 23.27 -9.31
CA LEU A 58 -4.52 22.17 -9.86
C LEU A 58 -5.22 22.55 -11.18
N GLN A 59 -5.73 23.79 -11.30
CA GLN A 59 -6.39 24.25 -12.52
C GLN A 59 -5.43 24.40 -13.70
N GLU A 60 -4.18 24.78 -13.42
CA GLU A 60 -3.13 24.87 -14.44
C GLU A 60 -2.58 23.49 -14.83
N VAL A 61 -2.57 22.55 -13.90
CA VAL A 61 -2.01 21.21 -14.09
C VAL A 61 -2.97 20.30 -14.86
N PHE A 62 -4.26 20.26 -14.49
CA PHE A 62 -5.27 19.38 -15.10
C PHE A 62 -5.82 19.94 -16.42
N THR A 63 -4.92 20.23 -17.37
CA THR A 63 -5.32 20.59 -18.73
C THR A 63 -5.93 19.41 -19.47
N SER A 64 -6.71 19.66 -20.52
CA SER A 64 -7.26 18.59 -21.36
C SER A 64 -6.17 17.70 -21.97
N GLU A 65 -4.99 18.25 -22.28
CA GLU A 65 -3.85 17.48 -22.77
C GLU A 65 -3.29 16.54 -21.69
N TYR A 66 -3.12 17.04 -20.47
CA TYR A 66 -2.65 16.22 -19.34
C TYR A 66 -3.63 15.09 -19.03
N LEU A 67 -4.93 15.38 -19.00
CA LEU A 67 -5.97 14.38 -18.79
C LEU A 67 -6.02 13.34 -19.92
N GLU A 68 -5.77 13.75 -21.16
CA GLU A 68 -5.69 12.80 -22.28
C GLU A 68 -4.50 11.84 -22.13
N LYS A 69 -3.35 12.33 -21.65
CA LYS A 69 -2.16 11.49 -21.38
C LYS A 69 -2.39 10.47 -20.24
N LEU A 70 -3.33 10.74 -19.34
CA LEU A 70 -3.71 9.81 -18.27
C LEU A 70 -4.71 8.73 -18.71
N LYS A 71 -5.37 8.90 -19.87
CA LYS A 71 -6.29 7.89 -20.36
C LYS A 71 -5.52 6.66 -20.80
N VAL A 72 -5.95 5.51 -20.31
CA VAL A 72 -5.53 4.20 -20.78
C VAL A 72 -6.79 3.56 -21.35
N ASP A 73 -6.86 3.41 -22.69
CA ASP A 73 -8.09 3.00 -23.39
C ASP A 73 -8.41 1.49 -23.23
N GLY A 74 -7.56 0.74 -22.51
CA GLY A 74 -7.82 -0.64 -22.10
C GLY A 74 -6.54 -1.44 -21.84
N PRO A 75 -6.66 -2.69 -21.35
CA PRO A 75 -5.52 -3.58 -21.13
C PRO A 75 -4.78 -3.96 -22.42
N GLU A 76 -5.37 -3.74 -23.59
CA GLU A 76 -4.77 -4.04 -24.90
C GLU A 76 -3.66 -3.04 -25.27
N ASP A 77 -3.74 -1.79 -24.79
CA ASP A 77 -2.68 -0.78 -24.94
C ASP A 77 -1.48 -1.04 -24.03
N LEU A 78 -1.61 -1.96 -23.05
CA LEU A 78 -0.53 -2.40 -22.18
C LEU A 78 0.43 -3.40 -22.84
N ILE A 79 0.08 -3.90 -24.04
CA ILE A 79 0.75 -5.05 -24.67
C ILE A 79 1.88 -4.63 -25.62
N ASP A 80 1.90 -3.39 -26.11
CA ASP A 80 2.89 -2.91 -27.08
C ASP A 80 3.82 -1.85 -26.48
N ARG A 81 4.67 -2.29 -25.55
CA ARG A 81 5.74 -1.46 -24.97
C ARG A 81 6.88 -1.33 -25.96
N GLN A 82 7.23 -0.10 -26.35
CA GLN A 82 8.44 0.14 -27.14
C GLN A 82 9.69 -0.37 -26.44
N GLU A 83 10.60 -1.01 -27.18
CA GLU A 83 11.89 -1.45 -26.62
C GLU A 83 12.85 -0.26 -26.44
N TYR A 84 12.72 0.78 -27.28
CA TYR A 84 13.59 1.96 -27.26
C TYR A 84 12.80 3.25 -27.46
N ILE A 85 13.23 4.30 -26.77
CA ILE A 85 12.74 5.69 -26.85
C ILE A 85 13.94 6.64 -27.00
N THR A 86 13.72 7.84 -27.50
CA THR A 86 14.79 8.87 -27.49
C THR A 86 15.03 9.39 -26.08
N ILE A 87 16.20 9.99 -25.83
CA ILE A 87 16.50 10.65 -24.55
C ILE A 87 15.53 11.80 -24.29
N GLU A 88 15.16 12.57 -25.32
CA GLU A 88 14.14 13.62 -25.21
C GLU A 88 12.78 13.07 -24.76
N GLU A 89 12.33 11.95 -25.34
CA GLU A 89 11.09 11.27 -24.93
C GLU A 89 11.18 10.77 -23.49
N ALA A 90 12.32 10.19 -23.09
CA ALA A 90 12.54 9.70 -21.73
C ALA A 90 12.52 10.81 -20.67
N ILE A 91 13.04 12.00 -20.99
CA ILE A 91 12.98 13.17 -20.11
C ILE A 91 11.53 13.64 -19.97
N ALA A 92 10.81 13.77 -21.08
CA ALA A 92 9.40 14.18 -21.05
C ALA A 92 8.51 13.19 -20.27
N ASP A 93 8.77 11.88 -20.40
CA ASP A 93 8.07 10.85 -19.62
C ASP A 93 8.40 10.93 -18.12
N THR A 94 9.66 11.25 -17.78
CA THR A 94 10.08 11.46 -16.39
C THR A 94 9.36 12.66 -15.78
N GLU A 95 9.35 13.81 -16.45
CA GLU A 95 8.65 15.01 -15.98
C GLU A 95 7.14 14.75 -15.81
N PHE A 96 6.53 14.03 -16.76
CA PHE A 96 5.13 13.64 -16.68
C PHE A 96 4.84 12.71 -15.50
N LEU A 97 5.72 11.74 -15.24
CA LEU A 97 5.64 10.85 -14.08
C LEU A 97 5.68 11.65 -12.78
N PHE A 98 6.68 12.51 -12.57
CA PHE A 98 6.83 13.25 -11.31
C PHE A 98 5.70 14.24 -11.07
N LYS A 99 5.18 14.85 -12.15
CA LYS A 99 3.93 15.62 -12.10
C LYS A 99 2.75 14.75 -11.65
N THR A 100 2.61 13.56 -12.21
CA THR A 100 1.54 12.61 -11.84
C THR A 100 1.66 12.15 -10.39
N LEU A 101 2.89 11.91 -9.91
CA LEU A 101 3.15 11.53 -8.52
C LEU A 101 2.75 12.65 -7.55
N LYS A 102 3.14 13.89 -7.83
CA LYS A 102 2.79 15.03 -6.98
C LYS A 102 1.27 15.17 -6.80
N TYR A 103 0.50 15.06 -7.88
CA TYR A 103 -0.95 15.33 -7.85
C TYR A 103 -1.84 14.09 -7.73
N GLY A 104 -1.29 12.88 -7.85
CA GLY A 104 -2.06 11.63 -7.90
C GLY A 104 -1.63 10.56 -6.90
N TYR A 105 -0.44 10.65 -6.31
CA TYR A 105 0.05 9.64 -5.38
C TYR A 105 -0.18 10.05 -3.93
N ALA A 106 -1.10 9.35 -3.24
CA ALA A 106 -1.45 9.65 -1.84
C ALA A 106 -0.24 9.55 -0.88
N GLY A 107 0.76 8.73 -1.20
CA GLY A 107 1.99 8.60 -0.43
C GLY A 107 3.01 9.72 -0.64
N TYR A 108 2.76 10.69 -1.53
CA TYR A 108 3.76 11.69 -1.93
C TYR A 108 4.35 12.46 -0.74
N GLN A 109 3.51 13.09 0.07
CA GLN A 109 3.95 13.84 1.24
C GLN A 109 4.55 12.90 2.31
N PHE A 110 3.90 11.76 2.57
CA PHE A 110 4.37 10.75 3.52
C PHE A 110 5.81 10.28 3.23
N PHE A 111 6.16 10.05 1.96
CA PHE A 111 7.48 9.55 1.59
C PHE A 111 8.55 10.65 1.47
N GLY A 112 8.21 11.92 1.64
CA GLY A 112 9.16 13.04 1.72
C GLY A 112 8.82 14.27 0.90
N GLY A 113 7.68 14.26 0.18
CA GLY A 113 7.17 15.40 -0.58
C GLY A 113 8.16 15.97 -1.60
N ASP A 114 8.00 17.26 -1.93
CA ASP A 114 8.76 17.94 -2.98
C ASP A 114 10.28 17.79 -2.84
N GLN A 115 10.80 17.80 -1.61
CA GLN A 115 12.24 17.70 -1.41
C GLN A 115 12.80 16.40 -1.99
N LYS A 116 12.18 15.26 -1.70
CA LYS A 116 12.69 13.97 -2.18
C LYS A 116 12.32 13.71 -3.63
N PHE A 117 11.09 14.03 -4.03
CA PHE A 117 10.62 13.75 -5.38
C PHE A 117 11.32 14.64 -6.41
N ASN A 118 11.49 15.94 -6.17
CA ASN A 118 12.22 16.81 -7.11
C ASN A 118 13.71 16.43 -7.21
N THR A 119 14.30 15.96 -6.11
CA THR A 119 15.69 15.46 -6.13
C THR A 119 15.80 14.22 -7.00
N ALA A 120 14.88 13.26 -6.85
CA ALA A 120 14.83 12.05 -7.65
C ALA A 120 14.60 12.36 -9.14
N GLU A 121 13.66 13.25 -9.46
CA GLU A 121 13.40 13.72 -10.82
C GLU A 121 14.67 14.30 -11.47
N THR A 122 15.34 15.22 -10.75
CA THR A 122 16.58 15.86 -11.20
C THR A 122 17.68 14.83 -11.46
N ASN A 123 17.85 13.86 -10.57
CA ASN A 123 18.85 12.81 -10.73
C ASN A 123 18.57 11.92 -11.95
N ILE A 124 17.31 11.55 -12.19
CA ILE A 124 16.93 10.76 -13.37
C ILE A 124 17.22 11.53 -14.64
N ILE A 125 16.83 12.80 -14.73
CA ILE A 125 17.09 13.65 -15.90
C ILE A 125 18.60 13.78 -16.14
N GLN A 126 19.39 14.04 -15.10
CA GLN A 126 20.85 14.12 -15.22
C GLN A 126 21.47 12.79 -15.69
N ASN A 127 20.95 11.65 -15.21
CA ASN A 127 21.39 10.34 -15.66
C ASN A 127 21.04 10.10 -17.14
N LEU A 128 19.87 10.54 -17.61
CA LEU A 128 19.45 10.44 -19.01
C LEU A 128 20.32 11.32 -19.92
N GLU A 129 20.57 12.57 -19.53
CA GLU A 129 21.44 13.50 -20.26
C GLU A 129 22.89 13.00 -20.36
N ALA A 130 23.35 12.24 -19.36
CA ALA A 130 24.67 11.64 -19.37
C ALA A 130 24.80 10.43 -20.33
N GLU A 131 23.68 9.85 -20.79
CA GLU A 131 23.70 8.72 -21.72
C GLU A 131 23.92 9.15 -23.17
N GLY A 132 23.64 10.40 -23.56
CA GLY A 132 23.72 10.79 -24.97
C GLY A 132 23.08 12.12 -25.37
N THR A 133 22.90 12.33 -26.68
CA THR A 133 22.17 13.50 -27.22
C THR A 133 20.65 13.26 -27.20
N PRO A 134 19.82 14.32 -27.22
CA PRO A 134 18.36 14.18 -27.13
C PRO A 134 17.73 13.20 -28.15
N GLU A 135 18.29 13.09 -29.35
CA GLU A 135 17.81 12.22 -30.43
C GLU A 135 18.33 10.77 -30.34
N GLU A 136 19.34 10.51 -29.51
CA GLU A 136 19.86 9.16 -29.29
C GLU A 136 18.85 8.30 -28.55
N LYS A 137 18.85 7.00 -28.87
CA LYS A 137 17.88 6.05 -28.32
C LYS A 137 18.45 5.26 -27.17
N ILE A 138 17.67 5.15 -26.11
CA ILE A 138 17.95 4.29 -24.96
C ILE A 138 16.92 3.17 -24.87
N LYS A 139 17.27 2.09 -24.19
CA LYS A 139 16.32 1.03 -23.85
C LYS A 139 15.34 1.53 -22.81
N VAL A 140 14.06 1.16 -22.92
CA VAL A 140 13.08 1.52 -21.89
C VAL A 140 13.42 0.88 -20.54
N ASP A 141 13.96 -0.35 -20.52
CA ASP A 141 14.43 -0.99 -19.28
C ASP A 141 15.52 -0.17 -18.54
N LYS A 142 16.30 0.62 -19.29
CA LYS A 142 17.31 1.51 -18.72
C LYS A 142 16.66 2.71 -18.03
N LEU A 143 15.64 3.31 -18.64
CA LEU A 143 14.80 4.33 -17.98
C LEU A 143 14.13 3.76 -16.72
N ASP A 144 13.53 2.57 -16.80
CA ASP A 144 12.96 1.89 -15.64
C ASP A 144 13.98 1.73 -14.52
N SER A 145 15.22 1.39 -14.85
CA SER A 145 16.27 1.20 -13.85
C SER A 145 16.61 2.49 -13.11
N PHE A 146 16.66 3.63 -13.82
CA PHE A 146 16.89 4.94 -13.21
C PHE A 146 15.71 5.36 -12.32
N ILE A 147 14.48 5.19 -12.80
CA ILE A 147 13.29 5.50 -12.02
C ILE A 147 13.24 4.62 -10.76
N ASN A 148 13.44 3.31 -10.91
CA ASN A 148 13.37 2.38 -9.80
C ASN A 148 14.49 2.61 -8.76
N SER A 149 15.69 3.03 -9.18
CA SER A 149 16.76 3.34 -8.24
C SER A 149 16.47 4.61 -7.44
N GLU A 150 16.04 5.67 -8.11
CA GLU A 150 15.80 6.97 -7.46
C GLU A 150 14.53 6.96 -6.61
N LEU A 151 13.54 6.11 -6.93
CA LEU A 151 12.31 5.94 -6.13
C LEU A 151 12.37 4.79 -5.12
N ALA A 152 13.54 4.18 -4.88
CA ALA A 152 13.70 3.04 -3.97
C ALA A 152 13.38 3.34 -2.50
N TYR A 153 13.21 4.61 -2.13
CA TYR A 153 12.77 5.04 -0.80
C TYR A 153 11.26 4.85 -0.58
N ILE A 154 10.48 4.64 -1.65
CA ILE A 154 9.06 4.34 -1.55
C ILE A 154 8.92 2.89 -1.07
N LYS A 155 8.21 2.68 0.03
CA LYS A 155 7.93 1.35 0.61
C LYS A 155 6.44 1.06 0.56
N ASP A 156 5.91 1.04 -0.67
CA ASP A 156 4.50 0.78 -0.96
C ASP A 156 4.38 -0.41 -1.92
N ASN A 157 3.65 -1.45 -1.49
CA ASN A 157 3.41 -2.66 -2.27
C ASN A 157 2.48 -2.42 -3.47
N HIS A 158 1.79 -1.28 -3.52
CA HIS A 158 1.00 -0.88 -4.68
C HIS A 158 1.82 -0.06 -5.68
N PHE A 159 3.01 0.42 -5.30
CA PHE A 159 3.83 1.24 -6.17
C PHE A 159 4.73 0.37 -7.06
N ARG A 160 4.50 0.44 -8.38
CA ARG A 160 5.20 -0.34 -9.39
C ARG A 160 5.62 0.54 -10.56
N VAL A 161 6.86 0.34 -11.02
CA VAL A 161 7.40 0.93 -12.26
C VAL A 161 7.94 -0.20 -13.12
N GLY A 162 7.35 -0.38 -14.30
CA GLY A 162 7.59 -1.56 -15.13
C GLY A 162 7.21 -2.83 -14.35
N GLU A 163 8.14 -3.79 -14.25
CA GLU A 163 7.93 -5.05 -13.53
C GLU A 163 8.36 -4.99 -12.05
N ILE A 164 8.96 -3.88 -11.60
CA ILE A 164 9.54 -3.76 -10.26
C ILE A 164 8.55 -3.13 -9.31
N MET A 165 8.25 -3.86 -8.23
CA MET A 165 7.48 -3.39 -7.08
C MET A 165 8.44 -2.82 -6.03
N GLN A 166 8.16 -1.61 -5.54
CA GLN A 166 9.06 -0.90 -4.60
C GLN A 166 8.83 -1.27 -3.13
N GLY A 167 7.67 -1.83 -2.82
CA GLY A 167 7.33 -2.32 -1.49
C GLY A 167 7.98 -3.65 -1.13
N VAL A 168 8.01 -3.91 0.18
CA VAL A 168 8.39 -5.20 0.75
C VAL A 168 7.10 -5.93 1.12
N ASP A 169 6.90 -7.12 0.56
CA ASP A 169 5.80 -7.98 0.98
C ASP A 169 6.14 -8.49 2.38
N TYR A 170 5.24 -8.30 3.35
CA TYR A 170 5.35 -8.87 4.70
C TYR A 170 4.19 -9.82 4.92
N ARG A 171 4.46 -10.95 5.58
CA ARG A 171 3.43 -11.92 5.97
C ARG A 171 3.50 -12.18 7.47
N LEU A 172 2.32 -12.21 8.09
CA LEU A 172 2.19 -12.62 9.48
C LEU A 172 2.25 -14.15 9.56
N PHE A 173 3.17 -14.65 10.36
CA PHE A 173 3.22 -16.04 10.80
C PHE A 173 2.79 -16.09 12.26
N TYR A 174 1.82 -16.93 12.60
CA TYR A 174 1.27 -16.96 13.95
C TYR A 174 0.91 -18.38 14.40
N ASN A 175 0.82 -18.59 15.71
CA ASN A 175 0.33 -19.86 16.26
C ASN A 175 -1.17 -19.75 16.56
N GLU A 176 -2.01 -20.43 15.78
CA GLU A 176 -3.47 -20.45 15.97
C GLU A 176 -3.89 -21.23 17.23
N GLY A 177 -3.03 -22.14 17.73
CA GLY A 177 -3.32 -22.98 18.90
C GLY A 177 -3.29 -22.21 20.22
N LEU A 178 -2.39 -21.23 20.36
CA LEU A 178 -2.20 -20.46 21.59
C LEU A 178 -2.99 -19.16 21.56
N LYS A 179 -3.92 -19.00 22.50
CA LYS A 179 -4.79 -17.83 22.60
C LYS A 179 -4.57 -17.12 23.92
N PHE A 180 -4.36 -15.81 23.84
CA PHE A 180 -4.10 -14.98 25.01
C PHE A 180 -5.20 -13.93 25.21
N ASN A 181 -5.47 -13.62 26.47
CA ASN A 181 -6.21 -12.44 26.90
C ASN A 181 -5.23 -11.33 27.24
N ARG A 182 -5.55 -10.09 26.87
CA ARG A 182 -4.81 -8.92 27.35
C ARG A 182 -5.38 -8.49 28.70
N GLU A 183 -4.50 -8.35 29.68
CA GLU A 183 -4.81 -7.85 31.01
C GLU A 183 -3.98 -6.60 31.30
N ILE A 184 -4.53 -5.68 32.07
CA ILE A 184 -3.82 -4.49 32.55
C ILE A 184 -3.75 -4.59 34.07
N THR A 185 -2.55 -4.54 34.63
CA THR A 185 -2.36 -4.55 36.08
C THR A 185 -2.80 -3.24 36.72
N ASP A 186 -2.98 -3.23 38.05
CA ASP A 186 -3.29 -1.99 38.79
C ASP A 186 -2.22 -0.89 38.62
N ALA A 187 -0.99 -1.28 38.24
CA ALA A 187 0.11 -0.38 37.94
C ALA A 187 0.13 0.11 36.48
N GLY A 188 -0.80 -0.36 35.64
CA GLY A 188 -0.90 -0.01 34.23
C GLY A 188 -0.04 -0.87 33.30
N GLU A 189 0.57 -1.94 33.79
CA GLU A 189 1.40 -2.84 32.98
C GLU A 189 0.50 -3.78 32.15
N ILE A 190 0.91 -4.08 30.92
CA ILE A 190 0.15 -4.93 30.00
C ILE A 190 0.72 -6.34 30.05
N ASN A 191 -0.12 -7.30 30.41
CA ASN A 191 0.21 -8.72 30.39
C ASN A 191 -0.68 -9.47 29.40
N TYR A 192 -0.18 -10.60 28.92
CA TYR A 192 -0.94 -11.49 28.04
C TYR A 192 -0.99 -12.88 28.66
N ILE A 193 -2.19 -13.31 29.06
CA ILE A 193 -2.41 -14.57 29.79
C ILE A 193 -3.05 -15.59 28.86
N GLU A 194 -2.41 -16.75 28.73
CA GLU A 194 -2.86 -17.85 27.88
C GLU A 194 -4.16 -18.45 28.44
N LYS A 195 -5.16 -18.65 27.57
CA LYS A 195 -6.53 -18.97 27.97
C LYS A 195 -6.68 -20.34 28.63
N GLU A 196 -5.87 -21.32 28.27
CA GLU A 196 -6.03 -22.70 28.76
C GLU A 196 -5.18 -23.00 30.02
N SER A 197 -3.92 -22.58 30.01
CA SER A 197 -2.91 -22.83 31.04
C SER A 197 -2.79 -21.70 32.07
N GLY A 198 -3.22 -20.48 31.73
CA GLY A 198 -3.04 -19.30 32.56
C GLY A 198 -1.61 -18.77 32.59
N HIS A 199 -0.75 -19.24 31.68
CA HIS A 199 0.65 -18.78 31.62
C HIS A 199 0.76 -17.41 30.95
N GLU A 200 1.65 -16.58 31.47
CA GLU A 200 1.93 -15.24 30.97
C GLU A 200 2.94 -15.28 29.82
N PHE A 201 2.63 -14.66 28.69
CA PHE A 201 3.55 -14.50 27.57
C PHE A 201 4.68 -13.54 27.92
N GLN A 202 5.93 -13.96 27.68
CA GLN A 202 7.11 -13.11 27.86
C GLN A 202 7.74 -12.69 26.54
N ARG A 203 7.93 -13.64 25.61
CA ARG A 203 8.75 -13.42 24.42
C ARG A 203 8.51 -14.46 23.33
N LEU A 204 8.73 -14.07 22.07
CA LEU A 204 8.82 -14.98 20.92
C LEU A 204 10.10 -14.70 20.16
N ALA A 205 10.96 -15.70 20.00
CA ALA A 205 12.15 -15.66 19.15
C ALA A 205 13.10 -14.47 19.38
N GLY A 206 13.15 -13.94 20.61
CA GLY A 206 13.97 -12.77 20.93
C GLY A 206 13.33 -11.41 20.65
N TYR A 207 12.13 -11.36 20.06
CA TYR A 207 11.42 -10.11 19.73
C TYR A 207 10.71 -9.51 20.94
N GLU A 208 10.54 -8.19 20.92
CA GLU A 208 9.78 -7.48 21.95
C GLU A 208 8.29 -7.82 21.90
N LEU A 209 7.59 -7.55 23.00
CA LEU A 209 6.19 -7.94 23.21
C LEU A 209 5.27 -7.42 22.09
N GLU A 210 5.42 -6.14 21.75
CA GLU A 210 4.62 -5.43 20.76
C GLU A 210 4.81 -5.96 19.32
N GLU A 211 5.95 -6.60 19.05
CA GLU A 211 6.30 -7.15 17.74
C GLU A 211 5.92 -8.62 17.60
N SER A 212 5.69 -9.29 18.74
CA SER A 212 5.59 -10.74 18.83
C SER A 212 4.21 -11.27 19.21
N ILE A 213 3.25 -10.38 19.52
CA ILE A 213 1.88 -10.77 19.83
C ILE A 213 0.87 -9.89 19.08
N TRP A 214 -0.04 -10.54 18.35
CA TRP A 214 -0.91 -9.89 17.39
C TRP A 214 -2.38 -10.03 17.78
N PRO A 215 -3.21 -8.98 17.61
CA PRO A 215 -4.62 -9.01 17.94
C PRO A 215 -5.44 -9.71 16.85
N PHE A 216 -6.41 -10.52 17.28
CA PHE A 216 -7.38 -11.22 16.44
C PHE A 216 -8.79 -11.03 16.99
N ILE A 217 -9.77 -11.14 16.09
CA ILE A 217 -11.19 -11.07 16.42
C ILE A 217 -11.83 -12.35 15.91
N ASP A 218 -12.54 -13.07 16.79
CA ASP A 218 -13.28 -14.26 16.38
C ASP A 218 -14.62 -13.90 15.73
N ARG A 219 -15.35 -14.93 15.28
CA ARG A 219 -16.65 -14.74 14.60
C ARG A 219 -17.72 -14.12 15.49
N ASP A 220 -17.56 -14.21 16.80
CA ASP A 220 -18.48 -13.65 17.79
C ASP A 220 -18.09 -12.22 18.18
N GLY A 221 -17.02 -11.68 17.59
CA GLY A 221 -16.51 -10.34 17.86
C GLY A 221 -15.60 -10.24 19.09
N ASN A 222 -15.21 -11.38 19.70
CA ASN A 222 -14.33 -11.36 20.85
C ASN A 222 -12.88 -11.19 20.43
N LYS A 223 -12.22 -10.22 21.07
CA LYS A 223 -10.79 -9.98 20.91
C LYS A 223 -9.98 -11.05 21.63
N HIS A 224 -8.94 -11.52 20.98
CA HIS A 224 -7.92 -12.39 21.57
C HIS A 224 -6.59 -12.13 20.88
N TYR A 225 -5.52 -12.71 21.41
CA TYR A 225 -4.17 -12.43 20.96
C TYR A 225 -3.44 -13.74 20.66
N HIS A 226 -2.60 -13.72 19.62
CA HIS A 226 -1.80 -14.86 19.20
C HIS A 226 -0.33 -14.47 19.10
N PRO A 227 0.60 -15.34 19.51
CA PRO A 227 2.01 -15.12 19.28
C PRO A 227 2.28 -15.24 17.78
N GLY A 228 3.01 -14.29 17.22
CA GLY A 228 3.29 -14.24 15.79
C GLY A 228 4.33 -13.19 15.41
N LEU A 229 4.91 -13.36 14.24
CA LEU A 229 5.94 -12.48 13.68
C LEU A 229 5.52 -12.00 12.29
N LEU A 230 5.66 -10.70 12.05
CA LEU A 230 5.53 -10.11 10.73
C LEU A 230 6.89 -10.18 10.02
N LEU A 231 7.01 -11.05 9.02
CA LEU A 231 8.29 -11.34 8.36
C LEU A 231 8.25 -10.95 6.89
N GLU A 232 9.39 -10.50 6.37
CA GLU A 232 9.56 -10.23 4.94
C GLU A 232 9.41 -11.50 4.11
N THR A 233 8.66 -11.40 3.02
CA THR A 233 8.25 -12.53 2.17
C THR A 233 9.35 -12.92 1.18
N THR A 234 10.62 -12.77 1.55
CA THR A 234 11.72 -13.43 0.85
C THR A 234 11.60 -14.97 0.99
N GLU A 235 10.86 -15.43 2.00
CA GLU A 235 10.50 -16.83 2.26
C GLU A 235 9.19 -17.26 1.57
N LYS A 236 9.02 -16.98 0.27
CA LYS A 236 7.77 -17.23 -0.47
C LYS A 236 7.21 -18.66 -0.31
N GLU A 237 8.08 -19.63 -0.08
CA GLU A 237 7.73 -21.06 -0.02
C GLU A 237 7.42 -21.57 1.39
N GLN A 238 7.83 -20.87 2.45
CA GLN A 238 7.58 -21.38 3.81
C GLN A 238 6.12 -21.14 4.19
N THR A 239 5.44 -22.22 4.57
CA THR A 239 4.07 -22.19 5.10
C THR A 239 4.05 -22.18 6.63
N ALA A 240 5.14 -22.61 7.26
CA ALA A 240 5.31 -22.59 8.70
C ALA A 240 6.79 -22.46 9.08
N ILE A 241 7.04 -21.86 10.24
CA ILE A 241 8.36 -21.67 10.82
C ILE A 241 8.34 -22.10 12.29
N ALA A 242 9.40 -22.75 12.77
CA ALA A 242 9.56 -23.07 14.18
C ALA A 242 10.23 -21.89 14.91
N ARG A 243 9.69 -21.50 16.06
CA ARG A 243 10.20 -20.41 16.88
C ARG A 243 10.10 -20.75 18.37
N GLU A 244 11.06 -20.27 19.13
CA GLU A 244 11.07 -20.38 20.58
C GLU A 244 10.08 -19.38 21.20
N ILE A 245 9.18 -19.85 22.07
CA ILE A 245 8.33 -19.01 22.91
C ILE A 245 8.75 -19.14 24.37
N GLN A 246 8.71 -18.03 25.09
CA GLN A 246 8.97 -17.96 26.52
C GLN A 246 7.68 -17.57 27.24
N LEU A 247 7.30 -18.41 28.21
CA LEU A 247 6.10 -18.29 29.00
C LEU A 247 6.47 -18.31 30.49
N LYS A 248 5.60 -17.74 31.32
CA LYS A 248 5.81 -17.64 32.77
C LYS A 248 4.58 -18.13 33.53
N SER A 249 4.82 -19.01 34.48
CA SER A 249 3.86 -19.37 35.52
C SER A 249 4.46 -19.00 36.89
N ASP A 250 4.86 -19.99 37.68
CA ASP A 250 5.70 -19.81 38.87
C ASP A 250 7.19 -19.74 38.52
N GLN A 251 7.57 -20.27 37.36
CA GLN A 251 8.91 -20.22 36.77
C GLN A 251 8.79 -19.85 35.30
N GLU A 252 9.86 -19.28 34.76
CA GLU A 252 10.00 -19.11 33.32
C GLU A 252 10.29 -20.46 32.67
N TYR A 253 9.61 -20.75 31.57
CA TYR A 253 9.91 -21.91 30.75
C TYR A 253 9.79 -21.57 29.28
N THR A 254 10.47 -22.39 28.49
CA THR A 254 10.68 -22.17 27.08
C THR A 254 10.22 -23.40 26.32
N GLU A 255 9.48 -23.19 25.24
CA GLU A 255 9.09 -24.26 24.32
C GLU A 255 9.25 -23.83 22.86
N GLU A 256 9.34 -24.80 21.95
CA GLU A 256 9.32 -24.52 20.52
C GLU A 256 7.89 -24.63 20.00
N ILE A 257 7.42 -23.58 19.34
CA ILE A 257 6.12 -23.54 18.70
C ILE A 257 6.26 -23.38 17.18
N SER A 258 5.27 -23.90 16.46
CA SER A 258 5.13 -23.66 15.03
C SER A 258 4.28 -22.41 14.80
N LEU A 259 4.79 -21.46 14.02
CA LEU A 259 4.04 -20.33 13.50
C LEU A 259 3.66 -20.64 12.05
N THR A 260 2.38 -20.57 11.73
CA THR A 260 1.87 -20.82 10.38
C THR A 260 1.60 -19.49 9.68
N LYS A 261 1.96 -19.41 8.39
CA LYS A 261 1.66 -18.26 7.55
C LYS A 261 0.15 -18.03 7.51
N ILE A 262 -0.29 -16.81 7.81
CA ILE A 262 -1.69 -16.46 7.65
C ILE A 262 -2.08 -16.65 6.18
N GLN A 263 -3.04 -17.51 5.94
CA GLN A 263 -3.65 -17.61 4.63
C GLN A 263 -4.59 -16.43 4.51
N GLN A 264 -4.30 -15.52 3.59
CA GLN A 264 -5.36 -14.67 3.08
C GLN A 264 -6.41 -15.64 2.55
N GLN A 265 -7.56 -15.73 3.20
CA GLN A 265 -8.72 -16.23 2.48
C GLN A 265 -8.79 -15.32 1.26
N GLU A 266 -8.65 -15.91 0.07
CA GLU A 266 -8.94 -15.22 -1.16
C GLU A 266 -10.35 -14.68 -0.98
N ASN A 267 -10.45 -13.40 -0.62
CA ASN A 267 -11.73 -12.73 -0.64
C ASN A 267 -12.20 -12.93 -2.08
N GLU A 268 -13.32 -13.61 -2.25
CA GLU A 268 -14.02 -13.82 -3.53
C GLU A 268 -14.21 -12.49 -4.31
N SER A 269 -13.91 -11.34 -3.71
CA SER A 269 -13.75 -10.05 -4.37
C SER A 269 -12.68 -9.99 -5.48
N GLN A 270 -11.69 -10.90 -5.51
CA GLN A 270 -10.70 -10.95 -6.61
C GLN A 270 -11.08 -11.95 -7.72
N LEU A 271 -12.02 -12.86 -7.45
CA LEU A 271 -12.53 -13.82 -8.42
C LEU A 271 -13.96 -13.44 -8.81
N GLY A 272 -14.08 -12.46 -9.70
CA GLY A 272 -15.22 -12.30 -10.61
C GLY A 272 -16.59 -12.66 -10.03
N SER A 273 -16.94 -12.12 -8.86
CA SER A 273 -18.30 -12.25 -8.35
C SER A 273 -19.25 -11.69 -9.42
N PRO A 274 -20.24 -12.46 -9.90
CA PRO A 274 -21.03 -12.14 -11.09
C PRO A 274 -21.99 -10.96 -10.89
N GLU A 275 -21.96 -10.30 -9.73
CA GLU A 275 -22.50 -8.95 -9.57
C GLU A 275 -21.55 -7.95 -10.28
N LYS A 276 -21.60 -8.00 -11.63
CA LYS A 276 -21.72 -6.75 -12.39
C LYS A 276 -22.77 -5.94 -11.67
N ASP A 277 -22.36 -4.81 -11.11
CA ASP A 277 -23.11 -3.56 -11.14
C ASP A 277 -22.56 -2.67 -10.03
N GLU A 278 -22.13 -1.49 -10.47
CA GLU A 278 -21.75 -0.32 -9.67
C GLU A 278 -20.30 -0.25 -9.16
N ILE A 279 -19.46 0.42 -9.97
CA ILE A 279 -18.14 0.96 -9.56
C ILE A 279 -18.28 1.95 -8.40
N TYR A 280 -19.38 2.72 -8.39
CA TYR A 280 -19.76 3.64 -7.32
C TYR A 280 -21.11 3.23 -6.77
N LYS A 281 -21.18 2.89 -5.48
CA LYS A 281 -22.44 2.58 -4.82
C LYS A 281 -22.63 3.50 -3.63
N LYS A 282 -23.69 4.32 -3.69
CA LYS A 282 -24.14 5.11 -2.54
C LYS A 282 -25.16 4.29 -1.76
N THR A 283 -24.94 4.18 -0.45
CA THR A 283 -25.87 3.58 0.50
C THR A 283 -26.10 4.53 1.66
N GLU A 284 -27.11 4.26 2.46
CA GLU A 284 -27.40 5.01 3.68
C GLU A 284 -27.48 4.02 4.84
N ILE A 285 -26.65 4.21 5.85
CA ILE A 285 -26.59 3.36 7.05
C ILE A 285 -26.88 4.26 8.24
N ASN A 286 -28.02 4.04 8.91
CA ASN A 286 -28.46 4.82 10.07
C ASN A 286 -28.47 6.34 9.85
N GLY A 287 -28.89 6.79 8.66
CA GLY A 287 -28.94 8.22 8.31
C GLY A 287 -27.60 8.81 7.84
N ILE A 288 -26.54 8.00 7.76
CA ILE A 288 -25.23 8.43 7.29
C ILE A 288 -25.04 7.95 5.85
N PRO A 289 -24.77 8.85 4.89
CA PRO A 289 -24.45 8.46 3.53
C PRO A 289 -23.09 7.75 3.49
N ALA A 290 -23.07 6.51 3.01
CA ALA A 290 -21.86 5.72 2.78
C ALA A 290 -21.64 5.53 1.28
N ILE A 291 -20.42 5.78 0.80
CA ILE A 291 -20.06 5.64 -0.60
C ILE A 291 -19.02 4.52 -0.70
N LYS A 292 -19.34 3.48 -1.47
CA LYS A 292 -18.42 2.42 -1.86
C LYS A 292 -17.86 2.76 -3.24
N ILE A 293 -16.55 2.81 -3.34
CA ILE A 293 -15.81 3.03 -4.59
C ILE A 293 -14.98 1.77 -4.83
N ARG A 294 -15.27 1.03 -5.90
CA ARG A 294 -14.53 -0.20 -6.27
C ARG A 294 -13.36 0.08 -7.21
N SER A 295 -13.42 1.17 -7.98
CA SER A 295 -12.35 1.64 -8.85
C SER A 295 -12.48 3.16 -8.99
N LEU A 296 -11.33 3.84 -9.15
CA LEU A 296 -11.29 5.27 -9.49
C LEU A 296 -11.22 5.49 -11.01
N HIS A 297 -11.11 4.43 -11.80
CA HIS A 297 -11.23 4.52 -13.25
C HIS A 297 -12.69 4.74 -13.65
N PRO A 298 -12.99 5.68 -14.55
CA PRO A 298 -14.32 5.83 -15.12
C PRO A 298 -14.69 4.56 -15.90
N LEU A 299 -15.99 4.19 -15.88
CA LEU A 299 -16.52 3.20 -16.81
C LEU A 299 -16.40 3.75 -18.22
N ASP A 300 -15.80 2.98 -19.13
CA ASP A 300 -15.96 3.26 -20.55
C ASP A 300 -17.44 3.17 -20.90
N SER A 301 -17.97 4.25 -21.48
CA SER A 301 -19.36 4.37 -21.95
C SER A 301 -19.78 3.34 -23.02
N ASN A 302 -18.91 2.38 -23.36
CA ASN A 302 -19.17 1.31 -24.32
C ASN A 302 -19.54 -0.04 -23.68
N GLN A 303 -19.75 -0.10 -22.35
CA GLN A 303 -20.23 -1.31 -21.68
C GLN A 303 -21.60 -1.15 -21.01
N GLU A 304 -22.50 -0.36 -21.62
CA GLU A 304 -23.95 -0.51 -21.38
C GLU A 304 -24.54 -1.45 -22.45
N ALA A 305 -24.66 -2.73 -22.09
CA ALA A 305 -25.59 -3.69 -22.70
C ALA A 305 -25.95 -4.79 -21.69
#